data_AF-A0A947UJG9-F1
#
_entry.id   AF-A0A947UJG9-F1
#
_cell.length_a   1.000
_cell.length_b   1.000
_cell.length_c   1.000
_cell.angle_alpha   90.00
_cell.angle_beta   90.00
_cell.angle_gamma   90.00
#
_symmetry.space_group_name_H-M   'P 1'
#
loop_
_entity.id
_entity.type
_entity.pdbx_description
1 polymer ?
#
loop_
_entity_poly.entity_id
_entity_poly.type
_entity_poly.pdbx_seq_one_letter_code
_entity_poly.pdbx_strand_id
1 'polypeptide(L)'
;MAEDLGVNLSELPRITIEGFAGQKTFAYRGEFVLMIGNEEVVIPVVFSENPQASNILGRIGFFDQFNILFDAEDKSIIISRIK
;
A
#
# COMPACT_ATOMS: atom_id res chain seq x y z
N MET A 1 -1.41 10.95 9.07
CA MET A 1 -0.92 9.60 8.73
C MET A 1 0.48 9.59 8.15
N ALA A 2 0.78 10.23 7.01
CA ALA A 2 2.15 10.25 6.48
C ALA A 2 3.15 10.89 7.46
N GLU A 3 2.77 12.04 8.04
CA GLU A 3 3.57 12.75 9.06
C GLU A 3 3.74 11.92 10.33
N ASP A 4 2.72 11.18 10.76
CA ASP A 4 2.77 10.28 11.93
C ASP A 4 3.75 9.12 11.72
N LEU A 5 4.04 8.77 10.46
CA LEU A 5 5.01 7.76 10.05
C LEU A 5 6.39 8.37 9.75
N GLY A 6 6.58 9.67 10.01
CA GLY A 6 7.84 10.38 9.78
C GLY A 6 8.14 10.69 8.31
N VAL A 7 7.15 10.59 7.41
CA VAL A 7 7.33 10.84 5.98
C VAL A 7 7.22 12.33 5.67
N ASN A 8 8.26 12.91 5.06
CA ASN A 8 8.20 14.25 4.50
C ASN A 8 7.65 14.20 3.06
N LEU A 9 6.35 14.50 2.89
CA LEU A 9 5.68 14.47 1.59
C LEU A 9 6.30 15.42 0.56
N SER A 10 6.91 16.54 1.00
CA SER A 10 7.52 17.53 0.10
C SER A 10 8.74 17.00 -0.65
N GLU A 11 9.36 15.92 -0.16
CA GLU A 11 10.52 15.27 -0.77
C GLU A 11 10.12 14.13 -1.73
N LEU A 12 8.84 13.76 -1.75
CA LEU A 12 8.34 12.66 -2.58
C LEU A 12 7.82 13.14 -3.94
N PRO A 13 8.00 12.35 -5.01
CA PRO A 13 7.41 12.65 -6.30
C PRO A 13 5.88 12.67 -6.22
N ARG A 14 5.30 13.83 -6.55
CA ARG A 14 3.85 13.99 -6.71
C ARG A 14 3.40 13.35 -8.02
N ILE A 15 2.36 12.52 -7.94
CA ILE A 15 1.78 11.75 -9.03
C ILE A 15 0.27 11.97 -9.11
N THR A 16 -0.33 11.55 -10.23
CA THR A 16 -1.78 11.48 -10.38
C THR A 16 -2.21 10.02 -10.29
N ILE A 17 -3.23 9.73 -9.49
CA ILE A 17 -3.90 8.43 -9.42
C ILE A 17 -5.34 8.55 -9.89
N GLU A 18 -5.88 7.46 -10.40
CA GLU A 18 -7.25 7.40 -10.91
C GLU A 18 -7.99 6.24 -10.24
N GLY A 19 -9.13 6.56 -9.64
CA GLY A 19 -10.02 5.57 -9.03
C GLY A 19 -10.96 4.94 -10.06
N PHE A 20 -11.67 3.89 -9.64
CA PHE A 20 -12.62 3.17 -10.49
C PHE A 20 -13.72 4.04 -11.11
N ALA A 21 -14.13 5.11 -10.44
CA ALA A 21 -15.14 6.05 -10.94
C ALA A 21 -14.58 7.11 -11.92
N GLY A 22 -13.34 6.95 -12.40
CA GLY A 22 -12.65 7.93 -13.27
C GLY A 22 -12.23 9.21 -12.54
N GLN A 23 -12.45 9.29 -11.22
CA GLN A 23 -12.00 10.42 -10.43
C GLN A 23 -10.48 10.38 -10.31
N LYS A 24 -9.84 11.45 -10.76
CA LYS A 24 -8.41 11.67 -10.61
C LYS A 24 -8.14 12.46 -9.33
N THR A 25 -7.12 12.06 -8.60
CA THR A 25 -6.60 12.81 -7.46
C THR A 25 -5.08 12.81 -7.49
N PHE A 26 -4.48 13.73 -6.75
CA PHE A 26 -3.05 13.79 -6.56
C PHE A 26 -2.63 12.96 -5.35
N ALA A 27 -1.41 12.43 -5.43
CA ALA A 27 -0.81 11.65 -4.37
C ALA A 27 0.72 11.75 -4.43
N TYR A 28 1.38 11.25 -3.40
CA TYR A 28 2.84 11.21 -3.31
C TYR A 28 3.30 9.76 -3.27
N ARG A 29 4.21 9.39 -4.16
CA ARG A 29 4.76 8.03 -4.21
C ARG A 29 6.05 7.95 -3.41
N GLY A 30 6.17 6.96 -2.54
CA GLY A 30 7.38 6.67 -1.80
C GLY A 30 7.58 5.17 -1.61
N GLU A 31 8.50 4.84 -0.73
CA GLU A 31 8.74 3.48 -0.25
C GLU A 31 8.53 3.43 1.26
N PHE A 32 8.08 2.28 1.76
CA PHE A 32 7.83 2.08 3.18
C PHE A 32 8.25 0.69 3.61
N VAL A 33 8.83 0.58 4.80
CA VAL A 33 9.15 -0.71 5.43
C VAL A 33 7.91 -1.23 6.13
N LEU A 34 7.38 -2.35 5.64
CA LEU A 34 6.26 -3.06 6.21
C LEU A 34 6.77 -4.27 6.98
N MET A 35 6.18 -4.54 8.15
CA MET A 35 6.44 -5.76 8.92
C MET A 35 5.27 -6.73 8.74
N ILE A 36 5.57 -7.93 8.22
CA ILE A 36 4.59 -9.02 8.04
C ILE A 36 5.09 -10.26 8.76
N GLY A 37 4.42 -10.60 9.87
CA GLY A 37 4.94 -11.61 10.79
C GLY A 37 6.29 -11.17 11.34
N ASN A 38 7.36 -11.90 11.01
CA ASN A 38 8.73 -11.60 11.42
C ASN A 38 9.61 -11.09 10.26
N GLU A 39 9.00 -10.77 9.11
CA GLU A 39 9.71 -10.32 7.91
C GLU A 39 9.54 -8.81 7.73
N GLU A 40 10.65 -8.13 7.42
CA GLU A 40 10.63 -6.73 6.99
C GLU A 40 10.72 -6.68 5.46
N VAL A 41 9.81 -5.90 4.85
CA VAL A 41 9.73 -5.78 3.40
C VAL A 41 9.58 -4.32 3.00
N VAL A 42 10.37 -3.90 2.03
CA VAL A 42 10.18 -2.59 1.40
C VAL A 42 9.11 -2.73 0.32
N ILE A 43 8.07 -1.91 0.38
CA ILE A 43 7.03 -1.84 -0.65
C ILE A 43 6.83 -0.39 -1.12
N PRO A 44 6.43 -0.19 -2.39
CA PRO A 44 5.97 1.10 -2.84
C PRO A 44 4.67 1.47 -2.13
N VAL A 45 4.55 2.73 -1.73
CA VAL A 45 3.35 3.29 -1.11
C VAL A 45 2.92 4.57 -1.82
N VAL A 46 1.65 4.90 -1.66
CA VAL A 46 1.05 6.11 -2.22
C VAL A 46 0.27 6.83 -1.12
N PHE A 47 0.66 8.07 -0.83
CA PHE A 47 -0.03 8.94 0.11
C PHE A 47 -0.97 9.86 -0.65
N SER A 48 -2.27 9.59 -0.57
CA SER A 48 -3.32 10.37 -1.24
C SER A 48 -3.51 11.73 -0.57
N GLU A 49 -3.75 12.79 -1.37
CA GLU A 49 -4.21 14.09 -0.85
C GLU A 49 -5.69 14.07 -0.43
N ASN A 50 -6.44 13.01 -0.76
CA ASN A 50 -7.83 12.87 -0.32
C ASN A 50 -7.89 12.41 1.15
N PRO A 51 -8.38 13.25 2.09
CA PRO A 51 -8.43 12.90 3.51
C PRO A 51 -9.45 11.81 3.84
N GLN A 52 -10.37 11.49 2.92
CA GLN A 52 -11.35 10.43 3.06
C GLN A 52 -10.86 9.09 2.49
N ALA A 53 -9.64 9.03 1.96
CA ALA A 53 -9.08 7.80 1.42
C ALA A 53 -8.76 6.82 2.57
N SER A 54 -9.29 5.61 2.46
CA SER A 54 -8.91 4.51 3.35
C SER A 54 -7.50 4.02 3.03
N ASN A 55 -6.81 3.50 4.04
CA ASN A 55 -5.58 2.74 3.82
C ASN A 55 -5.92 1.41 3.15
N ILE A 56 -5.28 1.13 2.02
CA ILE A 56 -5.52 -0.06 1.23
C ILE A 56 -4.17 -0.71 0.93
N LEU A 57 -4.09 -2.02 1.12
CA LEU A 57 -2.96 -2.82 0.66
C LEU A 57 -3.20 -3.23 -0.79
N GLY A 58 -2.51 -2.54 -1.70
CA GLY A 58 -2.64 -2.77 -3.13
C GLY A 58 -1.83 -3.96 -3.65
N ARG A 59 -2.03 -4.27 -4.93
CA ARG A 59 -1.31 -5.36 -5.60
C ARG A 59 0.17 -5.05 -5.83
N ILE A 60 0.47 -3.85 -6.33
CA ILE A 60 1.81 -3.47 -6.81
C ILE A 60 2.82 -3.55 -5.65
N GLY A 61 3.92 -4.28 -5.86
CA GLY A 61 5.02 -4.44 -4.91
C GLY A 61 4.74 -5.40 -3.75
N PHE A 62 3.51 -5.46 -3.24
CA PHE A 62 3.14 -6.40 -2.18
C PHE A 62 2.87 -7.82 -2.73
N PHE A 63 2.02 -7.95 -3.75
CA PHE A 63 1.68 -9.26 -4.32
C PHE A 63 2.80 -9.82 -5.20
N ASP A 64 3.77 -8.99 -5.56
CA ASP A 64 4.99 -9.44 -6.23
C ASP A 64 5.91 -10.22 -5.26
N GLN A 65 5.72 -10.01 -3.96
CA GLN A 65 6.52 -10.61 -2.89
C GLN A 65 5.76 -11.67 -2.08
N PHE A 66 4.43 -11.64 -2.11
CA PHE A 66 3.59 -12.53 -1.32
C PHE A 66 2.44 -13.12 -2.13
N ASN A 67 2.18 -14.41 -1.94
CA ASN A 67 0.95 -15.07 -2.34
C ASN A 67 -0.12 -14.82 -1.28
N ILE A 68 -1.29 -14.36 -1.72
CA ILE A 68 -2.45 -14.08 -0.86
C ILE A 68 -3.57 -15.05 -1.21
N LEU A 69 -3.96 -15.88 -0.25
CA LEU A 69 -5.12 -16.76 -0.35
C LEU A 69 -6.24 -16.21 0.52
N PHE A 70 -7.41 -16.01 -0.08
CA PHE A 70 -8.65 -15.68 0.63
C PHE A 70 -9.47 -16.96 0.74
N ASP A 71 -9.53 -17.51 1.95
CA ASP A 71 -10.33 -18.70 2.24
C ASP A 71 -11.70 -18.27 2.77
N ALA A 72 -12.73 -18.45 1.96
CA ALA A 72 -14.10 -18.07 2.32
C ALA A 72 -14.77 -19.10 3.25
N GLU A 73 -14.34 -20.36 3.21
CA GLU A 73 -14.87 -21.43 4.05
C GLU A 73 -14.40 -21.23 5.49
N ASP A 74 -13.09 -21.07 5.66
CA ASP A 74 -12.46 -20.82 6.96
C ASP A 74 -12.46 -19.35 7.37
N LYS A 75 -12.97 -18.46 6.51
CA LYS A 75 -12.99 -16.99 6.70
C LYS A 75 -11.62 -16.43 7.09
N SER A 76 -10.58 -16.94 6.44
CA SER A 76 -9.19 -16.59 6.73
C SER A 76 -8.48 -15.98 5.53
N ILE A 77 -7.43 -15.21 5.81
CA ILE A 77 -6.52 -14.67 4.80
C ILE A 77 -5.14 -15.21 5.12
N ILE A 78 -4.54 -15.92 4.17
CA ILE A 78 -3.22 -16.52 4.32
C ILE A 78 -2.26 -15.75 3.42
N ILE A 79 -1.19 -15.24 4.02
CA ILE A 79 -0.11 -14.51 3.36
C ILE A 79 1.15 -15.37 3.42
N SER A 80 1.71 -15.72 2.27
CA SER A 80 2.92 -16.55 2.20
C SER A 80 3.97 -15.92 1.29
N ARG A 81 5.24 -15.96 1.70
CA ARG A 81 6.35 -15.35 0.96
C ARG A 81 6.64 -16.13 -0.32
N ILE A 82 6.75 -15.40 -1.44
CA ILE A 82 7.26 -15.94 -2.70
C ILE A 82 8.78 -16.02 -2.54
N LYS A 83 9.35 -17.23 -2.65
CA LYS A 83 10.80 -17.46 -2.60
C LYS A 83 11.48 -17.00 -3.88
#